data_AF-A0A960S8S2-F1
#
_entry.id   AF-A0A960S8S2-F1
#
_cell.length_a   1.000
_cell.length_b   1.000
_cell.length_c   1.000
_cell.angle_alpha   90.00
_cell.angle_beta   90.00
_cell.angle_gamma   90.00
#
_symmetry.space_group_name_H-M   'P 1'
#
loop_
_entity.id
_entity.type
_entity.pdbx_description
1 polymer ?
#
loop_
_entity_poly.entity_id
_entity_poly.type
_entity_poly.pdbx_seq_one_letter_code
_entity_poly.pdbx_strand_id
1 'polypeptide(L)'
;MLSQIITTISAEIKSYSRAEKLFILFAMLTGFCMTGEYAMTKPTGTSVFIAAYGSSFYPYAWLATLPFNLCMVWLYNKFVSRIGCFRMLCLTAGAGFGITLFCAFNLAQIKWLPFVFYLWKDVYILIMLQQLWSVIHSTISKERARYLYGIIFGVGGLGSIMGSLVPTLFAVQMGSSKILLFNLPMYLLVMLFYAGVMRLSKSLPSQKLPEKGDKSGGVKLIRQSKYLQFILLIVILMQIASNLLDYRFNHMVQTSYPNCDVRTQFYGQFWGVIHTVNLCLQFVGSFLCVKLIGLKKSHVYLPLLLLINSMAFLAMPTLAVMCMAYGTVKAFDYSLFAILKEMLYVPLRPEEKFKAKAVIDVFAYRSAKALASCAVLGLQLFAISVVSWVAAGIFSCWVVASLYFLRRPEQSATVI
;
A
#
# COMPACT_ATOMS: atom_id res chain seq x y z
N MET A 1 -25.39 5.76 18.63
CA MET A 1 -24.07 5.13 18.35
C MET A 1 -23.18 5.97 17.43
N LEU A 2 -23.54 6.28 16.18
CA LEU A 2 -22.74 7.20 15.32
C LEU A 2 -22.57 8.59 15.94
N SER A 3 -23.66 9.16 16.48
CA SER A 3 -23.61 10.39 17.26
C SER A 3 -22.65 10.28 18.46
N GLN A 4 -22.72 9.21 19.26
CA GLN A 4 -21.78 8.98 20.37
C GLN A 4 -20.32 8.90 19.92
N ILE A 5 -20.01 8.20 18.81
CA ILE A 5 -18.64 8.13 18.27
C ILE A 5 -18.15 9.53 17.88
N ILE A 6 -19.00 10.33 17.21
CA ILE A 6 -18.68 11.72 16.85
C ILE A 6 -18.44 12.56 18.11
N THR A 7 -19.25 12.40 19.16
CA THR A 7 -19.08 13.11 20.43
C THR A 7 -17.79 12.71 21.13
N THR A 8 -17.45 11.41 21.16
CA THR A 8 -16.19 10.89 21.72
C THR A 8 -14.98 11.44 20.98
N ILE A 9 -14.98 11.36 19.64
CA ILE A 9 -13.91 11.93 18.80
C ILE A 9 -13.79 13.44 19.03
N SER A 10 -14.91 14.17 19.10
CA SER A 10 -14.90 15.61 19.36
C SER A 10 -14.33 15.95 20.74
N ALA A 11 -14.70 15.20 21.78
CA ALA A 11 -14.19 15.37 23.13
C ALA A 11 -12.67 15.07 23.20
N GLU A 12 -12.22 14.02 22.52
CA GLU A 12 -10.82 13.64 22.47
C GLU A 12 -9.98 14.65 21.67
N ILE A 13 -10.49 15.14 20.53
CA ILE A 13 -9.85 16.24 19.79
C ILE A 13 -9.74 17.48 20.66
N LYS A 14 -10.78 17.81 21.46
CA LYS A 14 -10.74 18.95 22.38
C LYS A 14 -9.70 18.77 23.48
N SER A 15 -9.45 17.55 23.94
CA SER A 15 -8.48 17.23 25.01
C SER A 15 -7.02 17.52 24.66
N TYR A 16 -6.68 17.58 23.35
CA TYR A 16 -5.33 17.91 22.92
C TYR A 16 -4.99 19.38 23.14
N SER A 17 -3.76 19.63 23.59
CA SER A 17 -3.16 20.95 23.66
C SER A 17 -3.07 21.60 22.27
N ARG A 18 -2.90 22.93 22.23
CA ARG A 18 -2.72 23.66 20.97
C ARG A 18 -1.50 23.15 20.17
N ALA A 19 -0.42 22.81 20.86
CA ALA A 19 0.80 22.27 20.24
C ALA A 19 0.56 20.88 19.62
N GLU A 20 -0.17 19.99 20.30
CA GLU A 20 -0.53 18.67 19.77
C GLU A 20 -1.47 18.79 18.56
N LYS A 21 -2.47 19.68 18.61
CA LYS A 21 -3.37 19.94 17.47
C LYS A 21 -2.61 20.42 16.24
N LEU A 22 -1.67 21.35 16.41
CA LEU A 22 -0.80 21.80 15.33
C LEU A 22 0.11 20.68 14.82
N PHE A 23 0.67 19.86 15.71
CA PHE A 23 1.51 18.72 15.33
C PHE A 23 0.73 17.74 14.46
N ILE A 24 -0.50 17.40 14.85
CA ILE A 24 -1.41 16.53 14.11
C ILE A 24 -1.74 17.13 12.75
N LEU A 25 -2.06 18.43 12.69
CA LEU A 25 -2.33 19.13 11.43
C LEU A 25 -1.13 19.06 10.47
N PHE A 26 0.08 19.37 10.94
CA PHE A 26 1.28 19.28 10.11
C PHE A 26 1.59 17.84 9.66
N ALA A 27 1.33 16.85 10.52
CA ALA A 27 1.48 15.44 10.16
C ALA A 27 0.46 15.01 9.10
N MET A 28 -0.80 15.47 9.20
CA MET A 28 -1.84 15.26 8.20
C MET A 28 -1.49 15.90 6.86
N LEU A 29 -1.02 17.15 6.87
CA LEU A 29 -0.59 17.85 5.65
C LEU A 29 0.63 17.19 5.00
N THR A 30 1.57 16.69 5.81
CA THR A 30 2.73 15.93 5.31
C THR A 30 2.26 14.63 4.65
N GLY A 31 1.36 13.88 5.30
CA GLY A 31 0.77 12.66 4.75
C GLY A 31 0.02 12.93 3.43
N PHE A 32 -0.78 13.99 3.39
CA PHE A 32 -1.51 14.45 2.18
C PHE A 32 -0.56 14.71 1.00
N CYS A 33 0.51 15.48 1.22
CA CYS A 33 1.46 15.79 0.14
C CYS A 33 2.24 14.55 -0.31
N MET A 34 2.64 13.67 0.62
CA MET A 34 3.33 12.40 0.29
C MET A 34 2.46 11.50 -0.58
N THR A 35 1.20 11.31 -0.21
CA THR A 35 0.30 10.42 -0.94
C THR A 35 -0.23 11.03 -2.24
N GLY A 36 -0.37 12.36 -2.29
CA GLY A 36 -0.72 13.09 -3.51
C GLY A 36 0.39 13.05 -4.56
N GLU A 37 1.63 13.30 -4.16
CA GLU A 37 2.79 13.16 -5.04
C GLU A 37 2.92 11.72 -5.58
N TYR A 38 2.80 10.72 -4.71
CA TYR A 38 2.88 9.32 -5.14
C TYR A 38 1.77 8.94 -6.13
N ALA A 39 0.56 9.50 -5.97
CA ALA A 39 -0.55 9.30 -6.88
C ALA A 39 -0.33 9.92 -8.27
N MET A 40 0.57 10.90 -8.41
CA MET A 40 1.03 11.42 -9.70
C MET A 40 2.18 10.57 -10.28
N THR A 41 3.16 10.24 -9.43
CA THR A 41 4.36 9.47 -9.80
C THR A 41 4.02 8.05 -10.26
N LYS A 42 3.06 7.38 -9.62
CA LYS A 42 2.73 5.99 -9.91
C LYS A 42 2.17 5.78 -11.34
N PRO A 43 1.14 6.53 -11.81
CA PRO A 43 0.70 6.49 -13.20
C PRO A 43 1.83 6.71 -14.21
N THR A 44 2.60 7.80 -14.06
CA THR A 44 3.68 8.14 -14.98
C THR A 44 4.77 7.08 -15.01
N GLY A 45 5.28 6.66 -13.85
CA GLY A 45 6.34 5.66 -13.77
C GLY A 45 5.93 4.30 -14.33
N THR A 46 4.65 3.94 -14.20
CA THR A 46 4.07 2.71 -14.76
C THR A 46 3.96 2.81 -16.28
N SER A 47 3.40 3.91 -16.80
CA SER A 47 3.26 4.12 -18.25
C SER A 47 4.59 4.20 -18.97
N VAL A 48 5.56 4.94 -18.42
CA VAL A 48 6.87 5.14 -19.05
C VAL A 48 7.68 3.85 -19.02
N PHE A 49 7.56 3.04 -17.96
CA PHE A 49 8.15 1.70 -17.93
C PHE A 49 7.57 0.80 -19.03
N ILE A 50 6.24 0.77 -19.17
CA ILE A 50 5.58 0.01 -20.25
C ILE A 50 6.02 0.52 -21.63
N ALA A 51 6.17 1.83 -21.81
CA ALA A 51 6.59 2.41 -23.08
C ALA A 51 8.02 1.96 -23.47
N ALA A 52 8.92 1.86 -22.49
CA ALA A 52 10.32 1.53 -22.73
C ALA A 52 10.60 0.02 -22.83
N TYR A 53 9.91 -0.81 -22.02
CA TYR A 53 10.23 -2.23 -21.88
C TYR A 53 9.05 -3.18 -22.18
N GLY A 54 7.82 -2.66 -22.24
CA GLY A 54 6.62 -3.48 -22.31
C GLY A 54 6.22 -4.12 -20.98
N SER A 55 4.96 -4.54 -20.90
CA SER A 55 4.36 -5.22 -19.75
C SER A 55 4.99 -6.58 -19.47
N SER A 56 5.50 -7.28 -20.49
CA SER A 56 6.21 -8.55 -20.33
C SER A 56 7.47 -8.43 -19.47
N PHE A 57 8.04 -7.23 -19.33
CA PHE A 57 9.22 -6.99 -18.52
C PHE A 57 8.94 -6.70 -17.03
N TYR A 58 7.65 -6.55 -16.64
CA TYR A 58 7.25 -6.32 -15.24
C TYR A 58 7.83 -7.32 -14.25
N PRO A 59 7.81 -8.64 -14.53
CA PRO A 59 8.32 -9.62 -13.58
C PRO A 59 9.80 -9.37 -13.22
N TYR A 60 10.62 -8.95 -14.17
CA TYR A 60 12.03 -8.62 -13.90
C TYR A 60 12.17 -7.40 -12.98
N ALA A 61 11.39 -6.35 -13.22
CA ALA A 61 11.37 -5.18 -12.33
C ALA A 61 10.88 -5.54 -10.92
N TRP A 62 9.88 -6.41 -10.81
CA TRP A 62 9.38 -6.92 -9.53
C TRP A 62 10.43 -7.74 -8.77
N LEU A 63 11.19 -8.60 -9.46
CA LEU A 63 12.29 -9.34 -8.86
C LEU A 63 13.40 -8.39 -8.38
N ALA A 64 13.76 -7.39 -9.18
CA ALA A 64 14.78 -6.40 -8.82
C ALA A 64 14.34 -5.49 -7.66
N THR A 65 13.03 -5.26 -7.50
CA THR A 65 12.48 -4.42 -6.43
C THR A 65 12.76 -5.01 -5.04
N LEU A 66 12.78 -6.34 -4.89
CA LEU A 66 13.01 -6.99 -3.59
C LEU A 66 14.41 -6.70 -3.00
N PRO A 67 15.54 -7.05 -3.68
CA PRO A 67 16.87 -6.73 -3.17
C PRO A 67 17.09 -5.22 -3.09
N PHE A 68 16.53 -4.43 -4.02
CA PHE A 68 16.61 -2.97 -3.96
C PHE A 68 15.93 -2.40 -2.71
N ASN A 69 14.73 -2.87 -2.37
CA ASN A 69 14.02 -2.47 -1.16
C ASN A 69 14.79 -2.86 0.11
N LEU A 70 15.34 -4.09 0.17
CA LEU A 70 16.16 -4.53 1.29
C LEU A 70 17.41 -3.66 1.46
N CYS A 71 18.10 -3.34 0.37
CA CYS A 71 19.26 -2.43 0.37
C CYS A 71 18.88 -1.05 0.89
N MET A 72 17.79 -0.46 0.38
CA MET A 72 17.34 0.88 0.78
C MET A 72 16.87 0.94 2.24
N VAL A 73 16.21 -0.11 2.75
CA VAL A 73 15.85 -0.20 4.18
C VAL A 73 17.09 -0.37 5.05
N TRP A 74 18.09 -1.13 4.61
CA TRP A 74 19.37 -1.23 5.31
C TRP A 74 20.09 0.11 5.36
N LEU A 75 20.21 0.82 4.23
CA LEU A 75 20.75 2.17 4.16
C LEU A 75 19.99 3.11 5.11
N TYR A 76 18.66 3.09 5.07
CA TYR A 76 17.83 3.90 5.95
C TYR A 76 18.15 3.66 7.42
N ASN A 77 18.15 2.41 7.87
CA ASN A 77 18.45 2.09 9.28
C ASN A 77 19.88 2.44 9.68
N LYS A 78 20.85 2.32 8.76
CA LYS A 78 22.26 2.67 9.00
C LYS A 78 22.47 4.17 9.16
N PHE A 79 21.81 4.98 8.34
CA PHE A 79 22.01 6.43 8.32
C PHE A 79 21.11 7.19 9.28
N VAL A 80 19.86 6.76 9.50
CA VAL A 80 18.89 7.47 10.35
C VAL A 80 19.41 7.67 11.79
N SER A 81 20.16 6.71 12.32
CA SER A 81 20.78 6.81 13.65
C SER A 81 21.89 7.85 13.74
N ARG A 82 22.54 8.20 12.62
CA ARG A 82 23.65 9.15 12.56
C ARG A 82 23.20 10.58 12.25
N ILE A 83 22.26 10.75 11.32
CA ILE A 83 21.84 12.07 10.83
C ILE A 83 20.53 12.58 11.46
N GLY A 84 19.79 11.71 12.14
CA GLY A 84 18.50 12.02 12.76
C GLY A 84 17.32 12.06 11.78
N CYS A 85 16.10 11.97 12.32
CA CYS A 85 14.86 11.82 11.54
C CYS A 85 14.57 13.00 10.61
N PHE A 86 14.85 14.25 11.02
CA PHE A 86 14.60 15.43 10.20
C PHE A 86 15.47 15.46 8.94
N ARG A 87 16.80 15.39 9.13
CA ARG A 87 17.75 15.42 8.01
C ARG A 87 17.58 14.22 7.10
N MET A 88 17.24 13.05 7.65
CA MET A 88 16.98 11.87 6.83
C MET A 88 15.75 12.05 5.93
N LEU A 89 14.66 12.66 6.43
CA LEU A 89 13.50 12.93 5.59
C LEU A 89 13.80 14.00 4.53
N CYS A 90 14.49 15.09 4.88
CA CYS A 90 14.93 16.08 3.90
C CYS A 90 15.84 15.47 2.83
N LEU A 91 16.72 14.53 3.19
CA LEU A 91 17.56 13.81 2.24
C LEU A 91 16.73 12.93 1.31
N THR A 92 15.76 12.18 1.83
CA THR A 92 14.89 11.34 0.99
C THR A 92 13.96 12.16 0.10
N ALA A 93 13.39 13.24 0.61
CA ALA A 93 12.54 14.16 -0.15
C ALA A 93 13.36 14.95 -1.19
N GLY A 94 14.57 15.39 -0.85
CA GLY A 94 15.50 16.05 -1.77
C GLY A 94 16.00 15.12 -2.87
N ALA A 95 16.31 13.86 -2.54
CA ALA A 95 16.61 12.83 -3.53
C ALA A 95 15.39 12.58 -4.44
N GLY A 96 14.19 12.49 -3.87
CA GLY A 96 12.94 12.39 -4.64
C GLY A 96 12.74 13.57 -5.59
N PHE A 97 12.96 14.79 -5.12
CA PHE A 97 12.92 16.01 -5.93
C PHE A 97 13.93 15.95 -7.09
N GLY A 98 15.20 15.67 -6.81
CA GLY A 98 16.26 15.64 -7.81
C GLY A 98 16.06 14.54 -8.85
N ILE A 99 15.72 13.31 -8.42
CA ILE A 99 15.43 12.19 -9.30
C ILE A 99 14.23 12.49 -10.19
N THR A 100 13.15 13.05 -9.62
CA THR A 100 11.93 13.37 -10.35
C THR A 100 12.16 14.48 -11.37
N LEU A 101 12.91 15.53 -11.01
CA LEU A 101 13.33 16.58 -11.91
C LEU A 101 14.17 16.03 -13.06
N PHE A 102 15.17 15.20 -12.74
CA PHE A 102 16.02 14.57 -13.75
C PHE A 102 15.20 13.68 -14.71
N CYS A 103 14.27 12.88 -14.16
CA CYS A 103 13.38 12.03 -14.94
C CYS A 103 12.44 12.83 -15.85
N ALA A 104 11.90 13.96 -15.38
CA ALA A 104 10.98 14.77 -16.16
C ALA A 104 11.55 15.20 -17.53
N PHE A 105 12.86 15.42 -17.61
CA PHE A 105 13.54 15.81 -18.85
C PHE A 105 14.25 14.66 -19.58
N ASN A 106 14.74 13.63 -18.87
CA ASN A 106 15.63 12.63 -19.46
C ASN A 106 14.99 11.25 -19.70
N LEU A 107 13.73 11.01 -19.29
CA LEU A 107 13.08 9.69 -19.44
C LEU A 107 12.98 9.20 -20.89
N ALA A 108 12.84 10.11 -21.86
CA ALA A 108 12.77 9.75 -23.27
C ALA A 108 14.15 9.47 -23.90
N GLN A 109 15.23 10.02 -23.32
CA GLN A 109 16.57 9.97 -23.89
C GLN A 109 17.38 8.78 -23.35
N ILE A 110 17.17 8.41 -22.09
CA ILE A 110 17.98 7.41 -21.39
C ILE A 110 17.19 6.10 -21.24
N LYS A 111 17.56 5.07 -22.01
CA LYS A 111 16.83 3.79 -22.07
C LYS A 111 16.69 3.07 -20.72
N TRP A 112 17.70 3.13 -19.85
CA TRP A 112 17.68 2.46 -18.54
C TRP A 112 16.97 3.24 -17.44
N LEU A 113 16.70 4.54 -17.66
CA LEU A 113 16.15 5.42 -16.64
C LEU A 113 14.71 5.05 -16.23
N PRO A 114 13.79 4.68 -17.13
CA PRO A 114 12.46 4.18 -16.76
C PRO A 114 12.50 2.98 -15.80
N PHE A 115 13.46 2.08 -15.97
CA PHE A 115 13.61 0.90 -15.10
C PHE A 115 14.01 1.32 -13.68
N VAL A 116 15.05 2.15 -13.55
CA VAL A 116 15.52 2.66 -12.26
C VAL A 116 14.47 3.53 -11.59
N PHE A 117 13.76 4.36 -12.34
CA PHE A 117 12.64 5.17 -11.83
C PHE A 117 11.49 4.29 -11.32
N TYR A 118 11.20 3.17 -11.99
CA TYR A 118 10.22 2.20 -11.52
C TYR A 118 10.63 1.52 -10.21
N LEU A 119 11.92 1.23 -10.02
CA LEU A 119 12.41 0.70 -8.73
C LEU A 119 12.35 1.76 -7.63
N TRP A 120 12.79 2.99 -7.97
CA TRP A 120 12.75 4.13 -7.05
C TRP A 120 11.34 4.38 -6.55
N LYS A 121 10.34 4.48 -7.46
CA LYS A 121 8.95 4.83 -7.12
C LYS A 121 8.34 3.87 -6.08
N ASP A 122 8.71 2.59 -6.12
CA ASP A 122 8.16 1.57 -5.22
C ASP A 122 8.76 1.63 -3.81
N VAL A 123 9.93 2.26 -3.64
CA VAL A 123 10.69 2.23 -2.37
C VAL A 123 10.64 3.55 -1.61
N TYR A 124 10.78 4.68 -2.29
CA TYR A 124 10.92 5.98 -1.61
C TYR A 124 9.69 6.32 -0.75
N ILE A 125 8.47 6.09 -1.27
CA ILE A 125 7.22 6.37 -0.55
C ILE A 125 7.11 5.56 0.74
N LEU A 126 7.59 4.31 0.74
CA LEU A 126 7.60 3.47 1.93
C LEU A 126 8.50 4.04 3.02
N ILE A 127 9.68 4.55 2.63
CA ILE A 127 10.64 5.15 3.56
C ILE A 127 10.07 6.47 4.11
N MET A 128 9.49 7.31 3.25
CA MET A 128 8.88 8.59 3.65
C MET A 128 7.70 8.39 4.62
N LEU A 129 6.80 7.45 4.34
CA LEU A 129 5.71 7.12 5.25
C LEU A 129 6.23 6.55 6.58
N GLN A 130 7.25 5.67 6.56
CA GLN A 130 7.86 5.15 7.78
C GLN A 130 8.48 6.25 8.65
N GLN A 131 9.12 7.25 8.03
CA GLN A 131 9.67 8.40 8.76
C GLN A 131 8.55 9.20 9.44
N LEU A 132 7.47 9.50 8.72
CA LEU A 132 6.30 10.20 9.30
C LEU A 132 5.71 9.42 10.49
N TRP A 133 5.47 8.12 10.31
CA TRP A 133 4.94 7.27 11.37
C TRP A 133 5.87 7.14 12.57
N SER A 134 7.19 7.11 12.33
CA SER A 134 8.17 7.08 13.41
C SER A 134 8.07 8.30 14.33
N VAL A 135 7.84 9.49 13.76
CA VAL A 135 7.72 10.72 14.55
C VAL A 135 6.38 10.73 15.29
N ILE A 136 5.28 10.40 14.62
CA ILE A 136 3.94 10.31 15.24
C ILE A 136 3.98 9.40 16.48
N HIS A 137 4.59 8.21 16.37
CA HIS A 137 4.70 7.26 17.47
C HIS A 137 5.67 7.68 18.58
N SER A 138 6.63 8.55 18.29
CA SER A 138 7.52 9.12 19.29
C SER A 138 6.90 10.31 20.04
N THR A 139 5.87 10.96 19.48
CA THR A 139 5.25 12.15 20.05
C THR A 139 3.92 11.84 20.75
N ILE A 140 3.05 11.05 20.12
CA ILE A 140 1.71 10.73 20.63
C ILE A 140 1.68 9.27 21.06
N SER A 141 1.18 9.00 22.27
CA SER A 141 1.00 7.63 22.76
C SER A 141 -0.01 6.86 21.90
N LYS A 142 0.21 5.55 21.74
CA LYS A 142 -0.65 4.69 20.90
C LYS A 142 -2.12 4.68 21.34
N GLU A 143 -2.37 4.85 22.63
CA GLU A 143 -3.72 4.88 23.22
C GLU A 143 -4.51 6.10 22.74
N ARG A 144 -3.89 7.28 22.76
CA ARG A 144 -4.47 8.54 22.27
C ARG A 144 -4.51 8.62 20.74
N ALA A 145 -3.54 8.00 20.08
CA ALA A 145 -3.45 8.03 18.61
C ALA A 145 -4.52 7.20 17.89
N ARG A 146 -5.28 6.34 18.60
CA ARG A 146 -6.23 5.39 18.01
C ARG A 146 -7.20 6.05 17.02
N TYR A 147 -7.82 7.15 17.41
CA TYR A 147 -8.79 7.86 16.56
C TYR A 147 -8.12 8.80 15.55
N LEU A 148 -6.93 9.31 15.89
CA LEU A 148 -6.12 10.15 14.99
C LEU A 148 -5.64 9.39 13.76
N TYR A 149 -5.35 8.09 13.89
CA TYR A 149 -4.93 7.26 12.76
C TYR A 149 -5.98 7.27 11.65
N GLY A 150 -7.26 7.08 11.98
CA GLY A 150 -8.34 7.10 10.98
C GLY A 150 -8.42 8.44 10.23
N ILE A 151 -8.26 9.56 10.95
CA ILE A 151 -8.28 10.91 10.36
C ILE A 151 -7.05 11.14 9.47
N ILE A 152 -5.85 10.76 9.93
CA ILE A 152 -4.60 10.88 9.18
C ILE A 152 -4.66 10.03 7.90
N PHE A 153 -5.12 8.79 7.98
CA PHE A 153 -5.34 7.94 6.80
C PHE A 153 -6.36 8.54 5.85
N GLY A 154 -7.47 9.09 6.37
CA GLY A 154 -8.49 9.76 5.56
C GLY A 154 -7.94 10.95 4.77
N VAL A 155 -7.14 11.81 5.41
CA VAL A 155 -6.49 12.94 4.74
C VAL A 155 -5.41 12.48 3.75
N GLY A 156 -4.66 11.42 4.06
CA GLY A 156 -3.79 10.76 3.08
C GLY A 156 -4.56 10.25 1.86
N GLY A 157 -5.76 9.69 2.05
CA GLY A 157 -6.65 9.27 0.97
C GLY A 157 -7.11 10.44 0.09
N LEU A 158 -7.50 11.57 0.69
CA LEU A 158 -7.81 12.80 -0.05
C LEU A 158 -6.63 13.30 -0.87
N GLY A 159 -5.41 13.23 -0.31
CA GLY A 159 -4.17 13.52 -1.03
C GLY A 159 -4.02 12.66 -2.28
N SER A 160 -4.21 11.34 -2.17
CA SER A 160 -4.15 10.43 -3.32
C SER A 160 -5.24 10.70 -4.37
N ILE A 161 -6.45 11.06 -3.96
CA ILE A 161 -7.54 11.41 -4.90
C ILE A 161 -7.14 12.67 -5.68
N MET A 162 -6.75 13.74 -4.98
CA MET A 162 -6.31 14.98 -5.63
C MET A 162 -5.08 14.78 -6.51
N GLY A 163 -4.13 13.97 -6.06
CA GLY A 163 -2.94 13.61 -6.83
C GLY A 163 -3.27 12.85 -8.11
N SER A 164 -4.28 11.98 -8.09
CA SER A 164 -4.72 11.20 -9.27
C SER A 164 -5.43 12.06 -10.33
N LEU A 165 -5.96 13.23 -9.95
CA LEU A 165 -6.59 14.15 -10.89
C LEU A 165 -5.58 14.80 -11.85
N VAL A 166 -4.35 15.05 -11.40
CA VAL A 166 -3.31 15.67 -12.25
C VAL A 166 -3.01 14.84 -13.50
N PRO A 167 -2.64 13.54 -13.41
CA PRO A 167 -2.47 12.72 -14.60
C PRO A 167 -3.77 12.54 -15.39
N THR A 168 -4.92 12.48 -14.72
CA THR A 168 -6.24 12.38 -15.38
C THR A 168 -6.56 13.57 -16.30
N LEU A 169 -6.19 14.78 -15.89
CA LEU A 169 -6.53 16.01 -16.62
C LEU A 169 -5.43 16.44 -17.59
N PHE A 170 -4.16 16.27 -17.21
CA PHE A 170 -3.04 16.92 -17.90
C PHE A 170 -2.12 15.97 -18.66
N ALA A 171 -2.24 14.64 -18.54
CA ALA A 171 -1.29 13.72 -19.18
C ALA A 171 -1.21 13.86 -20.69
N VAL A 172 -2.36 13.91 -21.38
CA VAL A 172 -2.41 14.01 -22.84
C VAL A 172 -1.95 15.39 -23.34
N GLN A 173 -2.23 16.45 -22.58
CA GLN A 173 -1.91 17.83 -22.97
C GLN A 173 -0.43 18.18 -22.76
N MET A 174 0.14 17.74 -21.64
CA MET A 174 1.50 18.11 -21.23
C MET A 174 2.55 17.02 -21.50
N GLY A 175 2.12 15.77 -21.66
CA GLY A 175 2.98 14.60 -21.74
C GLY A 175 3.29 14.00 -20.37
N SER A 176 3.39 12.67 -20.31
CA SER A 176 3.58 11.87 -19.08
C SER A 176 4.79 12.32 -18.27
N SER A 177 5.91 12.57 -18.94
CA SER A 177 7.16 12.96 -18.27
C SER A 177 7.05 14.32 -17.59
N LYS A 178 6.31 15.28 -18.17
CA LYS A 178 6.17 16.63 -17.60
C LYS A 178 5.21 16.68 -16.40
N ILE A 179 4.32 15.69 -16.24
CA ILE A 179 3.50 15.57 -15.02
C ILE A 179 4.37 15.48 -13.77
N LEU A 180 5.55 14.87 -13.88
CA LEU A 180 6.51 14.77 -12.78
C LEU A 180 6.92 16.14 -12.20
N LEU A 181 6.80 17.23 -12.97
CA LEU A 181 7.09 18.57 -12.47
C LEU A 181 6.09 19.05 -11.41
N PHE A 182 4.85 18.52 -11.40
CA PHE A 182 3.87 18.81 -10.35
C PHE A 182 4.25 18.23 -8.98
N ASN A 183 5.15 17.25 -8.95
CA ASN A 183 5.67 16.67 -7.71
C ASN A 183 6.66 17.60 -6.99
N LEU A 184 7.35 18.48 -7.72
CA LEU A 184 8.37 19.38 -7.18
C LEU A 184 7.83 20.27 -6.04
N PRO A 185 6.71 21.01 -6.20
CA PRO A 185 6.14 21.77 -5.10
C PRO A 185 5.67 20.85 -3.95
N MET A 186 5.20 19.63 -4.23
CA MET A 186 4.79 18.69 -3.19
C MET A 186 5.97 18.26 -2.31
N TYR A 187 7.15 17.99 -2.88
CA TYR A 187 8.35 17.69 -2.09
C TYR A 187 8.78 18.86 -1.21
N LEU A 188 8.69 20.10 -1.71
CA LEU A 188 8.98 21.30 -0.92
C LEU A 188 7.99 21.45 0.24
N LEU A 189 6.69 21.24 -0.01
CA LEU A 189 5.65 21.25 1.02
C LEU A 189 5.84 20.14 2.05
N VAL A 190 6.23 18.93 1.63
CA VAL A 190 6.57 17.84 2.56
C VAL A 190 7.71 18.25 3.49
N MET A 191 8.79 18.84 2.97
CA MET A 191 9.91 19.31 3.80
C MET A 191 9.48 20.42 4.76
N LEU A 192 8.67 21.38 4.29
CA LEU A 192 8.14 22.48 5.09
C LEU A 192 7.24 21.98 6.24
N PHE A 193 6.24 21.16 5.92
CA PHE A 193 5.29 20.65 6.91
C PHE A 193 5.97 19.70 7.89
N TYR A 194 6.89 18.85 7.42
CA TYR A 194 7.65 17.97 8.31
C TYR A 194 8.63 18.73 9.21
N ALA A 195 9.16 19.87 8.76
CA ALA A 195 9.90 20.77 9.66
C ALA A 195 9.01 21.29 10.79
N GLY A 196 7.74 21.61 10.50
CA GLY A 196 6.71 21.92 11.51
C GLY A 196 6.48 20.76 12.49
N VAL A 197 6.28 19.54 11.97
CA VAL A 197 6.14 18.31 12.77
C VAL A 197 7.33 18.15 13.72
N MET A 198 8.56 18.26 13.22
CA MET A 198 9.77 18.06 14.03
C MET A 198 9.99 19.16 15.06
N ARG A 199 9.67 20.42 14.74
CA ARG A 199 9.73 21.54 15.71
C ARG A 199 8.78 21.30 16.88
N LEU A 200 7.54 20.93 16.58
CA LEU A 200 6.51 20.66 17.60
C LEU A 200 6.78 19.36 18.38
N SER A 201 7.32 18.33 17.72
CA SER A 201 7.72 17.10 18.41
C SER A 201 8.81 17.33 19.45
N LYS A 202 9.73 18.27 19.25
CA LYS A 202 10.78 18.59 20.23
C LYS A 202 10.23 19.29 21.47
N SER A 203 9.14 20.05 21.32
CA SER A 203 8.47 20.72 22.44
C SER A 203 7.52 19.82 23.23
N LEU A 204 7.22 18.63 22.72
CA LEU A 204 6.30 17.69 23.35
C LEU A 204 7.07 16.57 24.05
N PRO A 205 6.50 15.96 25.11
CA PRO A 205 7.13 14.84 25.80
C PRO A 205 7.39 13.68 24.82
N SER A 206 8.64 13.22 24.76
CA SER A 206 9.01 12.06 23.95
C SER A 206 8.51 10.77 24.60
N GLN A 207 7.82 9.94 23.83
CA GLN A 207 7.43 8.60 24.22
C GLN A 207 8.64 7.66 24.09
N LYS A 208 8.91 6.84 25.11
CA LYS A 208 9.87 5.74 24.99
C LYS A 208 9.33 4.76 23.95
N LEU A 209 9.96 4.74 22.76
CA LEU A 209 9.68 3.70 21.79
C LEU A 209 10.04 2.35 22.43
N PRO A 210 9.17 1.33 22.33
CA PRO A 210 9.53 -0.01 22.79
C PRO A 210 10.82 -0.41 22.08
N GLU A 211 11.78 -0.96 22.84
CA GLU A 211 13.04 -1.46 22.28
C GLU A 211 12.74 -2.35 21.07
N LYS A 212 13.61 -2.29 20.05
CA LYS A 212 13.56 -3.23 18.92
C LYS A 212 13.80 -4.64 19.47
N GLY A 213 12.74 -5.25 20.01
CA GLY A 213 12.79 -6.56 20.62
C GLY A 213 13.36 -7.57 19.62
N ASP A 214 14.03 -8.58 20.16
CA ASP A 214 14.62 -9.65 19.38
C ASP A 214 13.61 -10.21 18.37
N LYS A 215 13.83 -9.94 17.08
CA LYS A 215 12.99 -10.43 15.98
C LYS A 215 13.25 -11.90 15.67
N SER A 216 14.25 -12.52 16.32
CA SER A 216 14.54 -13.94 16.14
C SER A 216 13.39 -14.80 16.66
N GLY A 217 13.11 -15.91 15.96
CA GLY A 217 12.08 -16.87 16.35
C GLY A 217 10.68 -16.64 15.80
N GLY A 218 10.40 -15.54 15.09
CA GLY A 218 9.08 -15.31 14.46
C GLY A 218 8.65 -16.44 13.50
N VAL A 219 9.60 -16.96 12.71
CA VAL A 219 9.38 -18.11 11.81
C VAL A 219 9.05 -19.39 12.59
N LYS A 220 9.72 -19.62 13.74
CA LYS A 220 9.46 -20.78 14.62
C LYS A 220 8.04 -20.72 15.19
N LEU A 221 7.60 -19.55 15.66
CA LEU A 221 6.24 -19.32 16.14
C LEU A 221 5.20 -19.62 15.06
N ILE A 222 5.42 -19.12 13.82
CA ILE A 222 4.54 -19.42 12.70
C ILE A 222 4.50 -20.92 12.42
N ARG A 223 5.64 -21.62 12.39
CA ARG A 223 5.68 -23.06 12.14
C ARG A 223 4.96 -23.88 13.22
N GLN A 224 4.89 -23.40 14.47
CA GLN A 224 4.26 -24.09 15.59
C GLN A 224 2.75 -23.81 15.69
N SER A 225 2.25 -22.68 15.19
CA SER A 225 0.85 -22.27 15.31
C SER A 225 0.09 -22.41 13.98
N LYS A 226 -0.85 -23.36 13.91
CA LYS A 226 -1.75 -23.52 12.75
C LYS A 226 -2.52 -22.23 12.43
N TYR A 227 -2.81 -21.41 13.46
CA TYR A 227 -3.48 -20.13 13.30
C TYR A 227 -2.58 -19.08 12.63
N LEU A 228 -1.32 -18.96 13.04
CA LEU A 228 -0.36 -18.09 12.36
C LEU A 228 -0.07 -18.55 10.93
N GLN A 229 -0.05 -19.86 10.67
CA GLN A 229 0.07 -20.41 9.31
C GLN A 229 -1.11 -20.02 8.43
N PHE A 230 -2.33 -20.05 8.96
CA PHE A 230 -3.51 -19.60 8.24
C PHE A 230 -3.42 -18.12 7.88
N ILE A 231 -3.03 -17.25 8.83
CA ILE A 231 -2.84 -15.82 8.54
C ILE A 231 -1.77 -15.62 7.47
N LEU A 232 -0.63 -16.30 7.57
CA LEU A 232 0.42 -16.25 6.56
C LEU A 232 -0.09 -16.69 5.19
N LEU A 233 -0.84 -17.79 5.13
CA LEU A 233 -1.39 -18.35 3.91
C LEU A 233 -2.33 -17.35 3.22
N ILE A 234 -3.32 -16.80 3.93
CA ILE A 234 -4.27 -15.85 3.30
C ILE A 234 -3.57 -14.57 2.82
N VAL A 235 -2.53 -14.11 3.51
CA VAL A 235 -1.72 -12.95 3.09
C VAL A 235 -0.95 -13.28 1.81
N ILE A 236 -0.31 -14.44 1.74
CA ILE A 236 0.42 -14.87 0.53
C ILE A 236 -0.54 -15.05 -0.65
N LEU A 237 -1.67 -15.73 -0.46
CA LEU A 237 -2.68 -15.94 -1.51
C LEU A 237 -3.21 -14.60 -2.03
N MET A 238 -3.57 -13.67 -1.14
CA MET A 238 -4.00 -12.32 -1.51
C MET A 238 -2.94 -11.59 -2.34
N GLN A 239 -1.69 -11.58 -1.87
CA GLN A 239 -0.63 -10.82 -2.54
C GLN A 239 -0.21 -11.43 -3.88
N ILE A 240 -0.14 -12.76 -3.98
CA ILE A 240 0.18 -13.42 -5.26
C ILE A 240 -0.95 -13.18 -6.26
N ALA A 241 -2.22 -13.39 -5.89
CA ALA A 241 -3.35 -13.17 -6.80
C ALA A 241 -3.46 -11.70 -7.24
N SER A 242 -3.28 -10.76 -6.30
CA SER A 242 -3.25 -9.31 -6.56
C SER A 242 -2.17 -8.93 -7.58
N ASN A 243 -0.97 -9.53 -7.49
CA ASN A 243 0.11 -9.26 -8.43
C ASN A 243 -0.08 -9.97 -9.79
N LEU A 244 -0.66 -11.17 -9.82
CA LEU A 244 -0.99 -11.84 -11.10
C LEU A 244 -2.03 -11.03 -11.88
N LEU A 245 -3.06 -10.51 -11.20
CA LEU A 245 -4.04 -9.61 -11.81
C LEU A 245 -3.44 -8.25 -12.17
N ASP A 246 -2.50 -7.71 -11.39
CA ASP A 246 -1.75 -6.50 -11.76
C ASP A 246 -1.03 -6.69 -13.09
N TYR A 247 -0.31 -7.80 -13.26
CA TYR A 247 0.37 -8.10 -14.53
C TYR A 247 -0.63 -8.16 -15.70
N ARG A 248 -1.74 -8.88 -15.53
CA ARG A 248 -2.76 -9.02 -16.58
C ARG A 248 -3.45 -7.69 -16.91
N PHE A 249 -3.75 -6.89 -15.89
CA PHE A 249 -4.28 -5.55 -16.05
C PHE A 249 -3.33 -4.67 -16.85
N ASN A 250 -2.04 -4.59 -16.47
CA ASN A 250 -1.06 -3.76 -17.19
C ASN A 250 -0.86 -4.22 -18.64
N HIS A 251 -0.91 -5.53 -18.91
CA HIS A 251 -0.84 -6.03 -20.27
C HIS A 251 -2.04 -5.57 -21.12
N MET A 252 -3.26 -5.69 -20.60
CA MET A 252 -4.46 -5.23 -21.31
C MET A 252 -4.47 -3.72 -21.51
N VAL A 253 -4.05 -2.96 -20.50
CA VAL A 253 -3.90 -1.50 -20.59
C VAL A 253 -2.87 -1.12 -21.65
N GLN A 254 -1.75 -1.83 -21.75
CA GLN A 254 -0.77 -1.59 -22.83
C GLN A 254 -1.40 -1.83 -24.21
N THR A 255 -2.15 -2.90 -24.40
CA THR A 255 -2.76 -3.22 -25.69
C THR A 255 -3.89 -2.26 -26.06
N SER A 256 -4.68 -1.80 -25.08
CA SER A 256 -5.79 -0.86 -25.31
C SER A 256 -5.33 0.60 -25.44
N TYR A 257 -4.25 0.97 -24.75
CA TYR A 257 -3.68 2.32 -24.77
C TYR A 257 -2.17 2.27 -25.08
N PRO A 258 -1.79 2.14 -26.38
CA PRO A 258 -0.38 2.08 -26.78
C PRO A 258 0.37 3.40 -26.49
N ASN A 259 -0.30 4.53 -26.67
CA ASN A 259 0.26 5.85 -26.38
C ASN A 259 0.50 6.03 -24.87
N CYS A 260 1.72 6.44 -24.49
CA CYS A 260 2.14 6.59 -23.10
C CYS A 260 1.28 7.60 -22.33
N ASP A 261 0.90 8.70 -22.96
CA ASP A 261 0.20 9.82 -22.32
C ASP A 261 -1.27 9.49 -22.06
N VAL A 262 -1.94 8.88 -23.04
CA VAL A 262 -3.29 8.34 -22.88
C VAL A 262 -3.31 7.24 -21.80
N ARG A 263 -2.27 6.39 -21.77
CA ARG A 263 -2.14 5.36 -20.74
C ARG A 263 -1.94 5.96 -19.33
N THR A 264 -1.12 7.02 -19.20
CA THR A 264 -0.95 7.75 -17.93
C THR A 264 -2.26 8.39 -17.47
N GLN A 265 -3.02 8.97 -18.41
CA GLN A 265 -4.35 9.51 -18.14
C GLN A 265 -5.28 8.44 -17.57
N PHE A 266 -5.35 7.29 -18.24
CA PHE A 266 -6.16 6.16 -17.82
C PHE A 266 -5.77 5.64 -16.43
N TYR A 267 -4.46 5.50 -16.14
CA TYR A 267 -4.03 5.14 -14.78
C TYR A 267 -4.43 6.18 -13.75
N GLY A 268 -4.37 7.47 -14.07
CA GLY A 268 -4.88 8.54 -13.20
C GLY A 268 -6.36 8.34 -12.87
N GLN A 269 -7.19 8.07 -13.88
CA GLN A 269 -8.63 7.82 -13.70
C GLN A 269 -8.86 6.57 -12.86
N PHE A 270 -8.20 5.46 -13.21
CA PHE A 270 -8.33 4.19 -12.51
C PHE A 270 -7.94 4.33 -11.04
N TRP A 271 -6.75 4.86 -10.73
CA TRP A 271 -6.32 5.04 -9.34
C TRP A 271 -7.17 6.07 -8.60
N GLY A 272 -7.65 7.13 -9.26
CA GLY A 272 -8.59 8.08 -8.67
C GLY A 272 -9.88 7.42 -8.18
N VAL A 273 -10.47 6.55 -9.00
CA VAL A 273 -11.65 5.75 -8.62
C VAL A 273 -11.31 4.82 -7.45
N ILE A 274 -10.20 4.08 -7.51
CA ILE A 274 -9.81 3.15 -6.44
C ILE A 274 -9.53 3.88 -5.12
N HIS A 275 -8.86 5.03 -5.15
CA HIS A 275 -8.61 5.83 -3.95
C HIS A 275 -9.91 6.38 -3.35
N THR A 276 -10.86 6.80 -4.20
CA THR A 276 -12.19 7.24 -3.76
C THR A 276 -12.96 6.10 -3.10
N VAL A 277 -13.03 4.93 -3.75
CA VAL A 277 -13.68 3.73 -3.19
C VAL A 277 -13.01 3.31 -1.88
N ASN A 278 -11.67 3.31 -1.83
CA ASN A 278 -10.92 2.96 -0.63
C ASN A 278 -11.23 3.90 0.54
N LEU A 279 -11.29 5.21 0.30
CA LEU A 279 -11.67 6.20 1.31
C LEU A 279 -13.08 5.91 1.86
N CYS A 280 -14.06 5.66 0.97
CA CYS A 280 -15.42 5.29 1.37
C CYS A 280 -15.46 3.98 2.19
N LEU A 281 -14.74 2.95 1.75
CA LEU A 281 -14.68 1.64 2.42
C LEU A 281 -13.98 1.71 3.78
N GLN A 282 -12.97 2.58 3.94
CA GLN A 282 -12.28 2.74 5.22
C GLN A 282 -13.21 3.30 6.30
N PHE A 283 -14.04 4.30 5.98
CA PHE A 283 -14.98 4.90 6.94
C PHE A 283 -16.23 4.04 7.18
N VAL A 284 -16.77 3.41 6.14
CA VAL A 284 -18.09 2.74 6.20
C VAL A 284 -17.97 1.23 6.06
N GLY A 285 -17.18 0.78 5.09
CA GLY A 285 -17.08 -0.63 4.72
C GLY A 285 -16.57 -1.52 5.86
N SER A 286 -15.56 -1.07 6.59
CA SER A 286 -14.97 -1.84 7.69
C SER A 286 -15.98 -2.15 8.80
N PHE A 287 -16.73 -1.13 9.22
CA PHE A 287 -17.81 -1.25 10.21
C PHE A 287 -18.94 -2.16 9.71
N LEU A 288 -19.43 -1.92 8.48
CA LEU A 288 -20.52 -2.72 7.91
C LEU A 288 -20.11 -4.19 7.74
N CYS A 289 -18.88 -4.45 7.29
CA CYS A 289 -18.36 -5.80 7.08
C CYS A 289 -18.34 -6.57 8.42
N VAL A 290 -17.76 -6.00 9.47
CA VAL A 290 -17.67 -6.70 10.76
C VAL A 290 -19.03 -6.84 11.43
N LYS A 291 -19.89 -5.82 11.38
CA LYS A 291 -21.20 -5.83 12.05
C LYS A 291 -22.25 -6.68 11.35
N LEU A 292 -22.32 -6.63 10.02
CA LEU A 292 -23.37 -7.32 9.24
C LEU A 292 -22.95 -8.74 8.85
N ILE A 293 -21.69 -8.92 8.45
CA ILE A 293 -21.20 -10.19 7.92
C ILE A 293 -20.54 -11.00 9.04
N GLY A 294 -19.80 -10.34 9.93
CA GLY A 294 -19.03 -10.98 10.99
C GLY A 294 -17.66 -11.45 10.52
N LEU A 295 -16.65 -11.33 11.38
CA LEU A 295 -15.23 -11.54 11.06
C LEU A 295 -14.94 -12.86 10.32
N LYS A 296 -15.49 -13.98 10.82
CA LYS A 296 -15.29 -15.30 10.21
C LYS A 296 -15.84 -15.36 8.78
N LYS A 297 -17.09 -14.96 8.60
CA LYS A 297 -17.74 -15.01 7.28
C LYS A 297 -17.05 -14.06 6.30
N SER A 298 -16.53 -12.92 6.76
CA SER A 298 -15.78 -11.99 5.90
C SER A 298 -14.54 -12.62 5.25
N HIS A 299 -13.83 -13.52 5.95
CA HIS A 299 -12.69 -14.24 5.37
C HIS A 299 -13.06 -15.31 4.33
N VAL A 300 -14.35 -15.66 4.20
CA VAL A 300 -14.87 -16.55 3.15
C VAL A 300 -15.45 -15.72 2.00
N TYR A 301 -16.29 -14.72 2.30
CA TYR A 301 -16.96 -13.93 1.27
C TYR A 301 -16.01 -13.03 0.48
N LEU A 302 -14.94 -12.53 1.11
CA LEU A 302 -13.95 -11.70 0.42
C LEU A 302 -13.28 -12.47 -0.73
N PRO A 303 -12.60 -13.63 -0.50
CA PRO A 303 -12.02 -14.38 -1.62
C PRO A 303 -13.07 -14.94 -2.59
N LEU A 304 -14.30 -15.20 -2.13
CA LEU A 304 -15.39 -15.62 -3.03
C LEU A 304 -15.77 -14.51 -4.02
N LEU A 305 -15.88 -13.26 -3.57
CA LEU A 305 -16.12 -12.11 -4.44
C LEU A 305 -15.00 -11.93 -5.46
N LEU A 306 -13.74 -12.07 -5.01
CA LEU A 306 -12.56 -11.97 -5.89
C LEU A 306 -12.50 -13.13 -6.91
N LEU A 307 -12.93 -14.33 -6.51
CA LEU A 307 -13.11 -15.47 -7.40
C LEU A 307 -14.17 -15.19 -8.45
N ILE A 308 -15.36 -14.71 -8.06
CA ILE A 308 -16.45 -14.36 -8.99
C ILE A 308 -15.98 -13.35 -10.02
N ASN A 309 -15.28 -12.29 -9.60
CA ASN A 309 -14.72 -11.29 -10.51
C ASN A 309 -13.68 -11.88 -11.47
N SER A 310 -12.85 -12.80 -10.99
CA SER A 310 -11.86 -13.49 -11.83
C SER A 310 -12.52 -14.42 -12.84
N MET A 311 -13.57 -15.13 -12.44
CA MET A 311 -14.37 -15.98 -13.33
C MET A 311 -15.13 -15.15 -14.37
N ALA A 312 -15.68 -13.99 -13.98
CA ALA A 312 -16.31 -13.06 -14.90
C ALA A 312 -15.31 -12.56 -15.96
N PHE A 313 -14.07 -12.26 -15.56
CA PHE A 313 -13.01 -11.92 -16.51
C PHE A 313 -12.66 -13.07 -17.46
N LEU A 314 -12.59 -14.31 -16.96
CA LEU A 314 -12.34 -15.48 -17.80
C LEU A 314 -13.44 -15.71 -18.83
N ALA A 315 -14.71 -15.45 -18.48
CA ALA A 315 -15.83 -15.53 -19.40
C ALA A 315 -15.86 -14.38 -20.40
N MET A 316 -15.49 -13.17 -19.96
CA MET A 316 -15.53 -11.94 -20.76
C MET A 316 -14.23 -11.15 -20.61
N PRO A 317 -13.17 -11.48 -21.39
CA PRO A 317 -11.83 -10.92 -21.22
C PRO A 317 -11.69 -9.51 -21.82
N THR A 318 -12.51 -8.56 -21.35
CA THR A 318 -12.47 -7.15 -21.73
C THR A 318 -11.72 -6.32 -20.70
N LEU A 319 -11.18 -5.16 -21.12
CA LEU A 319 -10.48 -4.27 -20.20
C LEU A 319 -11.39 -3.80 -19.05
N ALA A 320 -12.67 -3.51 -19.35
CA ALA A 320 -13.64 -3.08 -18.33
C ALA A 320 -13.83 -4.14 -17.22
N VAL A 321 -13.97 -5.42 -17.59
CA VAL A 321 -14.10 -6.50 -16.61
C VAL A 321 -12.81 -6.70 -15.83
N MET A 322 -11.65 -6.55 -16.46
CA MET A 322 -10.36 -6.56 -15.75
C MET A 322 -10.22 -5.37 -14.78
N CYS A 323 -10.66 -4.16 -15.15
CA CYS A 323 -10.70 -3.02 -14.26
C CYS A 323 -11.57 -3.28 -13.03
N MET A 324 -12.74 -3.91 -13.23
CA MET A 324 -13.59 -4.32 -12.11
C MET A 324 -12.90 -5.37 -11.23
N ALA A 325 -12.31 -6.40 -11.82
CA ALA A 325 -11.66 -7.47 -11.08
C ALA A 325 -10.44 -6.97 -10.29
N TYR A 326 -9.48 -6.36 -10.98
CA TYR A 326 -8.27 -5.82 -10.36
C TYR A 326 -8.57 -4.65 -9.42
N GLY A 327 -9.50 -3.77 -9.81
CA GLY A 327 -9.96 -2.66 -8.99
C GLY A 327 -10.60 -3.13 -7.68
N THR A 328 -11.46 -4.15 -7.73
CA THR A 328 -12.04 -4.76 -6.52
C THR A 328 -10.94 -5.36 -5.64
N VAL A 329 -9.99 -6.11 -6.21
CA VAL A 329 -8.87 -6.65 -5.44
C VAL A 329 -8.10 -5.54 -4.71
N LYS A 330 -7.75 -4.44 -5.39
CA LYS A 330 -7.02 -3.33 -4.76
C LYS A 330 -7.84 -2.54 -3.74
N ALA A 331 -9.11 -2.29 -4.02
CA ALA A 331 -10.00 -1.62 -3.08
C ALA A 331 -10.11 -2.42 -1.78
N PHE A 332 -10.27 -3.75 -1.87
CA PHE A 332 -10.37 -4.62 -0.71
C PHE A 332 -9.02 -4.82 0.00
N ASP A 333 -7.90 -4.93 -0.73
CA ASP A 333 -6.55 -5.05 -0.14
C ASP A 333 -6.25 -3.86 0.79
N TYR A 334 -6.49 -2.65 0.28
CA TYR A 334 -6.14 -1.39 0.96
C TYR A 334 -7.14 -0.94 2.02
N SER A 335 -8.32 -1.57 2.11
CA SER A 335 -9.34 -1.30 3.12
C SER A 335 -9.65 -2.51 3.98
N LEU A 336 -10.58 -3.35 3.52
CA LEU A 336 -11.21 -4.40 4.31
C LEU A 336 -10.24 -5.51 4.71
N PHE A 337 -9.42 -6.00 3.77
CA PHE A 337 -8.48 -7.08 4.06
C PHE A 337 -7.45 -6.67 5.09
N ALA A 338 -6.90 -5.46 4.98
CA ALA A 338 -5.98 -4.92 5.97
C ALA A 338 -6.59 -4.93 7.40
N ILE A 339 -7.85 -4.51 7.53
CA ILE A 339 -8.54 -4.44 8.83
C ILE A 339 -8.90 -5.84 9.36
N LEU A 340 -9.47 -6.71 8.52
CA LEU A 340 -9.87 -8.06 8.93
C LEU A 340 -8.64 -8.88 9.36
N LYS A 341 -7.53 -8.77 8.62
CA LYS A 341 -6.26 -9.40 8.98
C LYS A 341 -5.73 -8.87 10.32
N GLU A 342 -5.83 -7.57 10.58
CA GLU A 342 -5.44 -7.00 11.88
C GLU A 342 -6.29 -7.53 13.04
N MET A 343 -7.59 -7.75 12.83
CA MET A 343 -8.47 -8.37 13.82
C MET A 343 -8.04 -9.81 14.15
N LEU A 344 -7.52 -10.57 13.18
CA LEU A 344 -6.95 -11.89 13.44
C LEU A 344 -5.72 -11.86 14.34
N TYR A 345 -4.99 -10.75 14.43
CA TYR A 345 -3.85 -10.63 15.35
C TYR A 345 -4.27 -10.26 16.78
N VAL A 346 -5.47 -9.73 17.01
CA VAL A 346 -5.94 -9.28 18.33
C VAL A 346 -5.87 -10.36 19.42
N PRO A 347 -6.29 -11.62 19.21
CA PRO A 347 -6.27 -12.63 20.27
C PRO A 347 -4.89 -13.26 20.53
N LEU A 348 -3.86 -12.90 19.74
CA LEU A 348 -2.53 -13.48 19.88
C LEU A 348 -1.79 -12.99 21.13
N ARG A 349 -0.84 -13.82 21.61
CA ARG A 349 0.06 -13.46 22.70
C ARG A 349 0.99 -12.30 22.28
N PRO A 350 1.49 -11.46 23.20
CA PRO A 350 2.36 -10.34 22.86
C PRO A 350 3.56 -10.74 22.00
N GLU A 351 4.25 -11.84 22.33
CA GLU A 351 5.40 -12.32 21.56
C GLU A 351 5.04 -12.67 20.10
N GLU A 352 3.90 -13.31 19.87
CA GLU A 352 3.40 -13.64 18.52
C GLU A 352 3.07 -12.36 17.74
N LYS A 353 2.44 -11.37 18.41
CA LYS A 353 2.13 -10.05 17.82
C LYS A 353 3.37 -9.26 17.42
N PHE A 354 4.48 -9.38 18.15
CA PHE A 354 5.70 -8.64 17.83
C PHE A 354 6.56 -9.37 16.80
N LYS A 355 6.74 -10.69 16.94
CA LYS A 355 7.67 -11.47 16.12
C LYS A 355 7.02 -12.03 14.85
N ALA A 356 5.90 -12.75 14.99
CA ALA A 356 5.25 -13.41 13.85
C ALA A 356 4.60 -12.41 12.91
N LYS A 357 3.89 -11.41 13.45
CA LYS A 357 3.30 -10.33 12.65
C LYS A 357 4.34 -9.60 11.79
N ALA A 358 5.51 -9.29 12.34
CA ALA A 358 6.57 -8.62 11.58
C ALA A 358 7.06 -9.47 10.40
N VAL A 359 7.15 -10.80 10.57
CA VAL A 359 7.48 -11.73 9.47
C VAL A 359 6.38 -11.74 8.42
N ILE A 360 5.12 -11.88 8.81
CA ILE A 360 3.99 -11.94 7.88
C ILE A 360 3.83 -10.60 7.12
N ASP A 361 3.79 -9.48 7.84
CA ASP A 361 3.46 -8.18 7.27
C ASP A 361 4.60 -7.55 6.49
N VAL A 362 5.86 -7.78 6.89
CA VAL A 362 7.02 -7.18 6.21
C VAL A 362 7.62 -8.14 5.20
N PHE A 363 7.93 -9.37 5.62
CA PHE A 363 8.66 -10.31 4.76
C PHE A 363 7.72 -10.98 3.75
N ALA A 364 6.61 -11.57 4.19
CA ALA A 364 5.73 -12.29 3.26
C ALA A 364 5.13 -11.38 2.19
N TYR A 365 4.69 -10.17 2.56
CA TYR A 365 4.14 -9.20 1.61
C TYR A 365 5.15 -8.79 0.52
N ARG A 366 6.42 -8.58 0.90
CA ARG A 366 7.48 -8.18 -0.04
C ARG A 366 7.93 -9.34 -0.93
N SER A 367 8.11 -10.51 -0.33
CA SER A 367 8.51 -11.72 -1.05
C SER A 367 7.41 -12.23 -1.98
N ALA A 368 6.13 -11.99 -1.67
CA ALA A 368 5.01 -12.37 -2.52
C ALA A 368 5.06 -11.73 -3.92
N LYS A 369 5.59 -10.51 -4.06
CA LYS A 369 5.79 -9.87 -5.37
C LYS A 369 6.86 -10.56 -6.21
N ALA A 370 7.94 -11.02 -5.57
CA ALA A 370 8.97 -11.85 -6.20
C ALA A 370 8.43 -13.25 -6.57
N LEU A 371 7.66 -13.89 -5.68
CA LEU A 371 7.01 -15.17 -5.97
C LEU A 371 6.02 -15.06 -7.14
N ALA A 372 5.18 -14.01 -7.14
CA ALA A 372 4.28 -13.73 -8.24
C ALA A 372 5.04 -13.47 -9.54
N SER A 373 6.19 -12.79 -9.48
CA SER A 373 7.05 -12.61 -10.65
C SER A 373 7.56 -13.94 -11.20
N CYS A 374 8.10 -14.83 -10.36
CA CYS A 374 8.52 -16.16 -10.80
C CYS A 374 7.35 -16.95 -11.42
N ALA A 375 6.16 -16.85 -10.82
CA ALA A 375 4.95 -17.45 -11.38
C ALA A 375 4.62 -16.88 -12.76
N VAL A 376 4.61 -15.56 -12.93
CA VAL A 376 4.37 -14.93 -14.24
C VAL A 376 5.42 -15.34 -15.26
N LEU A 377 6.70 -15.35 -14.90
CA LEU A 377 7.79 -15.75 -15.80
C LEU A 377 7.66 -17.21 -16.27
N GLY A 378 7.18 -18.11 -15.41
CA GLY A 378 6.89 -19.49 -15.80
C GLY A 378 5.62 -19.60 -16.64
N LEU A 379 4.55 -18.89 -16.27
CA LEU A 379 3.24 -18.99 -16.92
C LEU A 379 3.23 -18.34 -18.32
N GLN A 380 4.01 -17.28 -18.55
CA GLN A 380 4.12 -16.65 -19.85
C GLN A 380 4.78 -17.54 -20.91
N LEU A 381 5.49 -18.62 -20.51
CA LEU A 381 6.02 -19.62 -21.44
C LEU A 381 4.92 -20.42 -22.14
N PHE A 382 3.73 -20.49 -21.53
CA PHE A 382 2.59 -21.21 -22.08
C PHE A 382 1.67 -20.27 -22.85
N ALA A 383 0.95 -19.43 -22.11
CA ALA A 383 0.12 -18.37 -22.67
C ALA A 383 -0.23 -17.38 -21.57
N ILE A 384 -0.35 -16.11 -21.97
CA ILE A 384 -0.67 -15.06 -21.02
C ILE A 384 -2.06 -15.25 -20.37
N SER A 385 -2.99 -15.92 -21.06
CA SER A 385 -4.32 -16.29 -20.55
C SER A 385 -4.29 -17.19 -19.32
N VAL A 386 -3.25 -18.03 -19.17
CA VAL A 386 -3.11 -18.97 -18.06
C VAL A 386 -2.96 -18.23 -16.73
N VAL A 387 -2.38 -17.03 -16.72
CA VAL A 387 -2.22 -16.21 -15.51
C VAL A 387 -3.56 -15.92 -14.82
N SER A 388 -4.62 -15.69 -15.61
CA SER A 388 -5.96 -15.42 -15.08
C SER A 388 -6.62 -16.67 -14.49
N TRP A 389 -6.38 -17.84 -15.08
CA TRP A 389 -6.82 -19.12 -14.52
C TRP A 389 -6.11 -19.44 -13.20
N VAL A 390 -4.80 -19.18 -13.12
CA VAL A 390 -4.03 -19.38 -11.89
C VAL A 390 -4.51 -18.42 -10.79
N ALA A 391 -4.80 -17.16 -11.13
CA ALA A 391 -5.38 -16.22 -10.17
C ALA A 391 -6.72 -16.71 -9.62
N ALA A 392 -7.62 -17.21 -10.49
CA ALA A 392 -8.88 -17.83 -10.06
C ALA A 392 -8.64 -19.04 -9.15
N GLY A 393 -7.72 -19.94 -9.52
CA GLY A 393 -7.34 -21.10 -8.70
C GLY A 393 -6.82 -20.70 -7.31
N ILE A 394 -6.02 -19.63 -7.22
CA ILE A 394 -5.55 -19.09 -5.93
C ILE A 394 -6.71 -18.59 -5.08
N PHE A 395 -7.69 -17.90 -5.65
CA PHE A 395 -8.88 -17.48 -4.91
C PHE A 395 -9.73 -18.68 -4.47
N SER A 396 -9.87 -19.71 -5.29
CA SER A 396 -10.53 -20.97 -4.89
C SER A 396 -9.79 -21.64 -3.72
N CYS A 397 -8.46 -21.74 -3.78
CA CYS A 397 -7.64 -22.24 -2.68
C CYS A 397 -7.84 -21.42 -1.40
N TRP A 398 -7.96 -20.09 -1.51
CA TRP A 398 -8.23 -19.23 -0.36
C TRP A 398 -9.63 -19.50 0.22
N VAL A 399 -10.68 -19.60 -0.60
CA VAL A 399 -12.03 -19.95 -0.12
C VAL A 399 -12.00 -21.27 0.65
N VAL A 400 -11.35 -22.31 0.10
CA VAL A 400 -11.22 -23.63 0.74
C VAL A 400 -10.44 -23.53 2.06
N ALA A 401 -9.32 -22.81 2.08
CA ALA A 401 -8.53 -22.60 3.29
C ALA A 401 -9.35 -21.90 4.38
N SER A 402 -10.10 -20.86 4.04
CA SER A 402 -10.97 -20.16 4.97
C SER A 402 -12.09 -21.06 5.51
N LEU A 403 -12.75 -21.84 4.66
CA LEU A 403 -13.80 -22.77 5.09
C LEU A 403 -13.25 -23.87 6.02
N TYR A 404 -12.09 -24.44 5.68
CA TYR A 404 -11.44 -25.47 6.49
C TYR A 404 -11.04 -24.94 7.86
N PHE A 405 -10.43 -23.75 7.90
CA PHE A 405 -9.91 -23.17 9.13
C PHE A 405 -11.03 -22.71 10.08
N LEU A 406 -12.08 -22.11 9.53
CA LEU A 406 -13.19 -21.54 10.31
C LEU A 406 -14.21 -22.57 10.83
N ARG A 407 -14.18 -23.81 10.33
CA ARG A 407 -15.03 -24.91 10.82
C ARG A 407 -14.55 -25.50 12.16
N ARG A 408 -13.34 -25.17 12.64
CA ARG A 408 -12.81 -25.74 13.90
C ARG A 408 -13.35 -25.01 15.13
N PRO A 409 -14.05 -25.70 16.06
CA PRO A 409 -14.66 -25.09 17.23
C PRO A 409 -13.64 -24.60 18.28
N GLU A 410 -12.50 -25.27 18.46
CA GLU A 410 -11.49 -24.90 19.47
C GLU A 410 -10.74 -23.59 19.17
N GLN A 411 -10.59 -23.23 17.89
CA GLN A 411 -9.94 -21.98 17.46
C GLN A 411 -10.96 -20.86 17.20
N SER A 412 -12.24 -21.22 17.20
CA SER A 412 -13.37 -20.32 17.05
C SER A 412 -13.66 -19.50 18.31
N ALA A 413 -13.24 -19.98 19.49
CA ALA A 413 -13.40 -19.33 20.78
C ALA A 413 -12.41 -18.18 21.01
N THR A 414 -11.29 -18.14 20.29
CA THR A 414 -10.33 -17.01 20.32
C THR A 414 -10.67 -15.89 19.35
N VAL A 415 -11.64 -16.07 18.45
CA VAL A 415 -11.95 -15.14 17.34
C VAL A 415 -13.26 -14.35 17.57
N ILE A 416 -14.04 -14.68 18.61
CA ILE A 416 -15.32 -14.02 18.95
C ILE A 416 -15.14 -13.17 20.20
#